data_AF-A0A453N1J7-F1
#
_entry.id   AF-A0A453N1J7-F1
#
_cell.length_a   1.000
_cell.length_b   1.000
_cell.length_c   1.000
_cell.angle_alpha   90.00
_cell.angle_beta   90.00
_cell.angle_gamma   90.00
#
_symmetry.space_group_name_H-M   'P 1'
#
loop_
_entity.id
_entity.type
_entity.pdbx_description
1 polymer ?
#
loop_
_entity_poly.entity_id
_entity_poly.type
_entity_poly.pdbx_seq_one_letter_code
_entity_poly.pdbx_strand_id
1 'polypeptide(L)' 'WQDYVPTVFDNFSANVVVDGNTVNLGLWDTAGQEDYNRLRPLSYRGADVFLLAFSLISKASYENVSKKVTV' A
#
# COMPACT_ATOMS: atom_id res chain seq x y z
N TRP A 1 -6.99 11.47 21.04
CA TRP A 1 -7.00 11.72 19.60
C TRP A 1 -5.55 11.64 19.14
N GLN A 2 -5.24 10.74 18.23
CA GLN A 2 -3.88 10.57 17.73
C GLN A 2 -3.80 11.28 16.39
N ASP A 3 -2.84 12.20 16.27
CA ASP A 3 -2.63 12.92 15.03
C ASP A 3 -2.16 11.96 13.93
N TYR A 4 -2.60 12.24 12.70
CA TYR A 4 -2.18 11.47 11.54
C TYR A 4 -0.69 11.68 11.28
N VAL A 5 0.08 10.60 11.29
CA VAL A 5 1.49 10.59 10.89
C VAL A 5 1.60 9.99 9.50
N PRO A 6 2.03 10.76 8.48
CA PRO A 6 2.30 10.24 7.14
C PRO A 6 3.31 9.09 7.14
N THR A 7 2.94 7.95 6.54
CA THR A 7 3.91 6.88 6.26
C THR A 7 4.90 7.34 5.19
N VAL A 8 6.18 7.08 5.42
CA VAL A 8 7.23 7.18 4.39
C VAL A 8 7.39 5.82 3.71
N PHE A 9 7.68 4.80 4.52
CA PHE A 9 7.72 3.39 4.13
C PHE A 9 7.67 2.52 5.40
N ASP A 10 6.92 1.43 5.37
CA ASP A 10 6.94 0.44 6.45
C ASP A 10 6.81 -0.98 5.89
N ASN A 11 7.47 -1.95 6.53
CA ASN A 11 7.47 -3.34 6.11
C ASN A 11 7.11 -4.23 7.29
N PHE A 12 6.12 -5.08 7.07
CA PHE A 12 5.71 -6.08 8.02
C PHE A 12 5.78 -7.46 7.37
N SER A 13 6.20 -8.47 8.13
CA SER A 13 6.21 -9.85 7.65
C SER A 13 5.80 -10.79 8.76
N ALA A 14 4.89 -11.70 8.46
CA ALA A 14 4.39 -12.68 9.42
C ALA A 14 4.02 -13.99 8.73
N ASN A 15 4.13 -15.10 9.45
CA ASN A 15 3.54 -16.36 9.02
C ASN A 15 2.08 -16.41 9.47
N VAL A 16 1.16 -16.63 8.53
CA VAL A 16 -0.27 -16.70 8.77
C VAL A 16 -0.80 -18.06 8.31
N VAL A 17 -1.79 -18.61 9.01
CA VAL A 17 -2.43 -19.88 8.62
C VAL A 17 -3.76 -19.58 7.96
N VAL A 18 -3.93 -20.04 6.71
CA VAL A 18 -5.16 -19.90 5.92
C VAL A 18 -5.52 -21.28 5.37
N ASP A 19 -6.73 -21.75 5.64
CA ASP A 19 -7.22 -23.07 5.19
C ASP A 19 -6.29 -24.25 5.53
N GLY A 20 -5.64 -24.18 6.70
CA GLY A 20 -4.70 -25.19 7.18
C GLY A 20 -3.29 -25.11 6.57
N ASN A 21 -3.03 -24.18 5.65
CA ASN A 21 -1.72 -23.94 5.05
C ASN A 21 -1.04 -22.71 5.67
N THR A 22 0.26 -22.81 5.95
CA THR A 22 1.07 -21.67 6.41
C THR A 22 1.56 -20.86 5.21
N VAL A 23 1.27 -19.56 5.22
CA VAL A 23 1.69 -18.60 4.20
C VAL A 23 2.57 -17.54 4.86
N ASN A 24 3.68 -17.17 4.21
CA ASN A 24 4.46 -15.99 4.61
C ASN A 24 3.82 -14.75 3.98
N LEU A 25 3.21 -13.92 4.82
CA LEU A 25 2.58 -12.67 4.42
C LEU A 25 3.57 -11.51 4.63
N GLY A 26 4.02 -10.90 3.53
CA GLY A 26 4.71 -9.63 3.54
C GLY A 26 3.74 -8.48 3.21
N LEU A 27 3.78 -7.42 4.01
CA LEU A 27 3.03 -6.18 3.78
C LEU A 27 4.01 -5.02 3.60
N TRP A 28 3.85 -4.28 2.52
CA TRP A 28 4.61 -3.07 2.21
C TRP A 28 3.67 -1.88 2.27
N ASP A 29 3.70 -1.11 3.36
CA ASP A 29 2.96 0.16 3.46
C ASP A 29 3.78 1.27 2.80
N THR A 30 3.13 2.08 1.97
CA THR A 30 3.81 3.08 1.14
C THR A 30 3.21 4.46 1.30
N ALA A 31 4.07 5.47 1.20
CA ALA A 31 3.66 6.86 1.18
C ALA A 31 2.62 7.17 0.09
N GLY A 32 1.52 7.80 0.51
CA GLY A 32 0.43 8.22 -0.37
C GLY A 32 0.70 9.52 -1.13
N GLN A 33 1.67 10.32 -0.67
CA GLN A 33 2.01 11.65 -1.18
C GLN A 33 2.74 11.57 -2.52
N GLU A 34 2.62 12.61 -3.33
CA GLU A 34 3.22 12.67 -4.67
C GLU A 34 4.75 12.74 -4.63
N ASP A 35 5.33 13.33 -3.58
CA ASP A 35 6.78 13.41 -3.37
C ASP A 35 7.46 12.04 -3.39
N TYR A 36 6.72 10.99 -3.04
CA TYR A 36 7.21 9.61 -3.01
C TYR A 36 6.86 8.80 -4.26
N ASN A 37 6.27 9.39 -5.30
CA ASN A 37 5.89 8.68 -6.53
C ASN A 37 7.07 7.99 -7.21
N ARG A 38 8.30 8.52 -7.07
CA ARG A 38 9.53 7.91 -7.61
C ARG A 38 10.09 6.80 -6.74
N LEU A 39 9.78 6.79 -5.44
CA LEU A 39 10.26 5.80 -4.48
C LEU A 39 9.31 4.60 -4.37
N ARG A 40 8.00 4.83 -4.48
CA ARG A 40 6.95 3.79 -4.38
C ARG A 40 7.20 2.58 -5.30
N PRO A 41 7.64 2.74 -6.56
CA PRO A 41 7.90 1.60 -7.44
C PRO A 41 9.00 0.64 -6.96
N LEU A 42 9.91 1.10 -6.09
CA LEU A 42 10.95 0.24 -5.52
C LEU A 42 10.35 -0.87 -4.62
N SER A 43 9.17 -0.62 -4.06
CA SER A 43 8.45 -1.55 -3.18
C SER A 43 7.59 -2.56 -3.95
N TYR A 44 7.47 -2.43 -5.28
CA TYR A 44 6.57 -3.25 -6.09
C TYR A 44 7.21 -4.57 -6.54
N ARG A 45 8.54 -4.66 -6.45
CA ARG A 45 9.27 -5.82 -6.95
C ARG A 45 8.94 -7.06 -6.12
N GLY A 46 8.42 -8.08 -6.78
CA GLY A 46 8.04 -9.34 -6.12
C GLY A 46 6.72 -9.27 -5.36
N ALA A 47 5.93 -8.21 -5.53
CA ALA A 47 4.58 -8.16 -4.99
C ALA A 47 3.64 -9.09 -5.78
N ASP A 48 2.96 -9.98 -5.09
CA ASP A 48 1.95 -10.87 -5.69
C ASP A 48 0.61 -10.14 -5.90
N VAL A 49 0.29 -9.18 -5.04
CA VAL A 49 -0.99 -8.45 -5.01
C VAL A 49 -0.77 -6.98 -4.66
N PHE A 50 -1.57 -6.09 -5.26
CA PHE A 50 -1.64 -4.68 -4.91
C PHE A 50 -3.01 -4.34 -4.32
N LEU A 51 -3.01 -3.65 -3.17
CA LEU A 51 -4.21 -3.04 -2.59
C LEU A 51 -4.19 -1.54 -2.89
N LEU A 52 -5.12 -1.08 -3.72
CA LEU A 52 -5.35 0.34 -3.95
C LEU A 52 -6.53 0.82 -3.11
N ALA A 53 -6.28 1.79 -2.23
CA ALA A 53 -7.28 2.36 -1.35
C ALA A 53 -7.60 3.81 -1.71
N PHE A 54 -8.85 4.20 -1.45
CA PHE A 54 -9.32 5.57 -1.51
C PHE A 54 -10.32 5.82 -0.38
N SER A 55 -10.60 7.09 -0.09
CA SER A 55 -11.56 7.50 0.95
C SER A 55 -12.92 7.82 0.33
N LEU A 56 -13.99 7.27 0.91
CA LEU A 56 -15.38 7.51 0.47
C LEU A 56 -15.81 8.98 0.61
N ILE A 57 -15.17 9.73 1.51
CA ILE A 57 -15.44 11.15 1.73
C ILE A 57 -14.49 12.07 0.95
N SER A 58 -13.61 11.52 0.11
CA SER A 58 -12.68 12.28 -0.71
C SER A 58 -12.71 11.81 -2.16
N LYS A 59 -13.51 12.51 -2.99
CA LYS A 59 -13.58 12.26 -4.43
C LYS A 59 -12.21 12.32 -5.10
N ALA A 60 -11.36 13.26 -4.70
CA ALA A 60 -10.00 13.39 -5.22
C ALA A 60 -9.15 12.12 -4.99
N SER A 61 -9.32 11.45 -3.84
CA SER A 61 -8.60 10.20 -3.57
C SER A 61 -9.04 9.07 -4.50
N TYR A 62 -10.33 9.00 -4.85
CA TYR A 62 -10.87 8.02 -5.81
C TYR A 62 -10.34 8.29 -7.22
N GLU A 63 -10.40 9.53 -7.68
CA GLU A 63 -9.90 9.93 -9.00
C GLU A 63 -8.39 9.66 -9.17
N ASN A 64 -7.63 9.71 -8.07
CA ASN A 64 -6.21 9.42 -8.07
C ASN A 64 -5.87 7.91 -8.18
N VAL A 65 -6.83 7.01 -7.97
CA VAL A 65 -6.60 5.55 -8.10
C VAL A 65 -6.15 5.20 -9.52
N SER A 66 -6.85 5.70 -10.55
CA SER A 66 -6.52 5.41 -11.96
C SER A 66 -5.12 5.91 -12.36
N LYS A 67 -4.70 7.04 -11.80
CA LYS A 67 -3.36 7.61 -12.01
C LYS A 67 -2.24 6.75 -11.42
N LYS A 68 -2.54 5.93 -10.40
CA LYS A 68 -1.56 5.04 -9.76
C LYS A 68 -1.44 3.66 -10.40
N VAL A 69 -2.46 3.24 -11.16
CA VAL A 69 -2.49 1.94 -11.86
C VAL A 69 -1.81 2.00 -13.23
N THR A 70 -1.75 3.17 -13.85
CA THR A 70 -1.18 3.32 -15.19
C THR A 70 0.35 3.36 -15.09
N VAL A 71 0.99 2.22 -15.37
CA VAL A 71 2.44 2.09 -15.62
C VAL A 71 2.75 2.64 -17.01
#